data_AF-A0A5K1BNU0-F1
#
_entry.id   AF-A0A5K1BNU0-F1
#
_cell.length_a   1.000
_cell.length_b   1.000
_cell.length_c   1.000
_cell.angle_alpha   90.00
_cell.angle_beta   90.00
_cell.angle_gamma   90.00
#
_symmetry.space_group_name_H-M   'P 1'
#
loop_
_entity.id
_entity.type
_entity.pdbx_description
1 polymer ?
#
loop_
_entity_poly.entity_id
_entity_poly.type
_entity_poly.pdbx_seq_one_letter_code
_entity_poly.pdbx_strand_id
1 'polypeptide(L)' 'TVAEYESPGKLLQDASSAFSMLVNEYEMRSSTSFQNLV' A
#
# COMPACT_ATOMS: atom_id res chain seq x y z
N THR A 1 -14.89 -4.19 22.44
CA THR A 1 -13.41 -4.32 22.40
C THR A 1 -12.92 -3.54 21.19
N VAL A 2 -11.94 -2.67 21.35
CA VAL A 2 -11.33 -1.99 20.20
C VAL A 2 -10.48 -3.04 19.47
N ALA A 3 -10.72 -3.24 18.18
CA ALA A 3 -9.86 -4.10 17.38
C ALA A 3 -8.48 -3.44 17.32
N GLU A 4 -7.47 -4.09 17.91
CA GLU A 4 -6.09 -3.67 17.76
C GLU A 4 -5.64 -4.09 16.37
N TYR A 5 -5.38 -3.10 15.51
CA TYR A 5 -4.78 -3.34 14.22
C TYR A 5 -3.27 -3.24 14.36
N GLU A 6 -2.56 -4.06 13.59
CA GLU A 6 -1.12 -3.95 13.50
C GLU A 6 -0.71 -2.59 12.92
N SER A 7 0.50 -2.15 13.23
CA SER A 7 1.03 -0.91 12.66
C SER A 7 1.19 -1.05 11.13
N PRO A 8 1.14 0.06 10.35
CA PRO A 8 1.29 0.00 8.90
C PRO A 8 2.54 -0.78 8.45
N GLY A 9 3.67 -0.58 9.15
CA GLY A 9 4.91 -1.29 8.86
C GLY A 9 4.83 -2.80 9.09
N LYS A 10 3.97 -3.28 9.99
CA LYS A 10 3.70 -4.70 10.21
C LYS A 10 2.77 -5.27 9.14
N LEU A 11 1.71 -4.54 8.80
CA LEU A 11 0.76 -4.93 7.75
C LEU A 11 1.43 -5.07 6.37
N LEU A 12 2.48 -4.28 6.11
CA LEU A 12 3.30 -4.36 4.89
C LEU A 12 4.20 -5.60 4.79
N GLN A 13 4.42 -6.34 5.89
CA GLN A 13 5.29 -7.53 5.87
C GLN A 13 4.64 -8.70 5.15
N ASP A 14 3.30 -8.77 5.17
CA ASP A 14 2.53 -9.76 4.42
C ASP A 14 2.12 -9.18 3.06
N ALA A 15 2.84 -9.57 2.00
CA ALA A 15 2.57 -9.14 0.64
C ALA A 15 1.21 -9.62 0.10
N SER A 16 0.60 -10.64 0.72
CA SER A 16 -0.73 -11.15 0.34
C SER A 16 -1.87 -10.41 1.04
N SER A 17 -1.57 -9.56 2.03
CA SER A 17 -2.57 -8.80 2.75
C SER A 17 -3.22 -7.74 1.85
N ALA A 18 -4.50 -7.46 2.08
CA ALA A 18 -5.22 -6.43 1.35
C ALA A 18 -4.58 -5.04 1.49
N PHE A 19 -3.94 -4.76 2.64
CA PHE A 19 -3.23 -3.50 2.87
C PHE A 19 -1.99 -3.39 1.98
N SER A 20 -1.17 -4.43 1.91
CA SER A 20 0.03 -4.47 1.06
C SER A 20 -0.33 -4.36 -0.43
N MET A 21 -1.38 -5.05 -0.86
CA MET A 21 -1.87 -4.97 -2.24
C MET A 21 -2.34 -3.56 -2.60
N LEU A 22 -3.06 -2.89 -1.69
CA LEU A 22 -3.51 -1.50 -1.86
C LEU A 22 -2.32 -0.53 -2.02
N VAL A 23 -1.33 -0.62 -1.12
CA VAL A 23 -0.16 0.26 -1.16
C VAL A 23 0.63 0.06 -2.45
N ASN A 24 0.85 -1.19 -2.87
CA ASN A 24 1.53 -1.49 -4.12
C ASN A 24 0.79 -0.93 -5.35
N GLU A 25 -0.54 -1.06 -5.40
CA GLU A 25 -1.34 -0.47 -6.49
C GLU A 25 -1.22 1.06 -6.53
N TYR A 26 -1.25 1.72 -5.37
CA TYR A 26 -1.05 3.16 -5.28
C TYR A 26 0.34 3.58 -5.79
N GLU A 27 1.40 2.88 -5.40
CA GLU A 27 2.77 3.16 -5.85
C GLU A 27 2.92 3.01 -7.38
N MET A 28 2.34 1.97 -7.97
CA MET A 28 2.32 1.76 -9.42
C MET A 28 1.57 2.88 -10.17
N ARG A 29 0.43 3.34 -9.63
CA ARG A 29 -0.35 4.43 -10.24
C ARG A 29 0.31 5.81 -10.06
N SER A 30 0.91 6.03 -8.89
CA SER A 30 1.66 7.25 -8.56
C SER A 30 2.85 7.42 -9.49
N SER A 31 3.65 6.36 -9.67
CA SER A 31 4.84 6.38 -10.53
C SER A 31 4.51 6.58 -12.01
N THR A 32 3.38 6.05 -12.49
CA THR A 32 2.93 6.22 -13.88
C THR A 32 2.30 7.60 -14.14
N SER A 33 1.76 8.26 -13.12
CA SER A 33 1.21 9.62 -13.25
C SER A 33 2.27 10.69 -13.53
N PHE A 34 3.53 10.47 -13.12
CA PHE A 34 4.63 11.40 -13.35
C PHE A 34 5.27 11.30 -14.74
N GLN A 35 5.08 10.20 -15.48
CA GLN A 35 5.67 10.03 -16.81
C GLN A 35 4.92 10.75 -17.94
N ASN A 36 3.67 11.17 -17.71
CA ASN A 36 2.85 11.89 -18.70
C ASN A 36 2.78 13.42 -18.47
N LEU A 37 3.61 13.96 -17.57
CA LEU A 37 3.68 15.39 -17.25
C LEU A 37 5.02 16.05 -17.68
N VAL A 38 5.81 15.36 -18.51
CA VAL A 38 7.12 15.84 -19.02
C VAL A 38 7.07 16.00 -20.53
#